data_AF-A0A9N7JPT3-F1
#
_entry.id   AF-A0A9N7JPT3-F1
#
_cell.length_a   1.000
_cell.length_b   1.000
_cell.length_c   1.000
_cell.angle_alpha   90.00
_cell.angle_beta   90.00
_cell.angle_gamma   90.00
#
_symmetry.space_group_name_H-M   'P 1'
#
loop_
_entity.id
_entity.type
_entity.pdbx_description
1 polymer ?
#
loop_
_entity_poly.entity_id
_entity_poly.type
_entity_poly.pdbx_seq_one_letter_code
_entity_poly.pdbx_strand_id
1 'polypeptide(L)' 'MNEVINIEDVRCFCCNQLLIKADYVKGEIKCPRCKKIIKIEVKEKDRA' A
#
# COMPACT_ATOMS: atom_id res chain seq x y z
N MET A 1 -18.27 -10.66 15.21
CA MET A 1 -17.04 -11.33 14.75
C MET A 1 -16.25 -10.32 13.95
N ASN A 2 -15.08 -9.89 14.43
CA ASN A 2 -14.21 -9.02 13.63
C ASN A 2 -13.33 -9.93 12.77
N GLU A 3 -13.67 -10.05 11.49
CA GLU A 3 -12.84 -10.70 10.49
C GLU A 3 -11.55 -9.88 10.35
N VAL A 4 -10.40 -10.49 10.65
CA VAL A 4 -9.09 -9.85 10.53
C VAL A 4 -8.61 -10.10 9.10
N ILE A 5 -8.79 -9.10 8.24
CA ILE A 5 -8.34 -9.13 6.85
C ILE A 5 -6.84 -8.84 6.83
N ASN A 6 -6.06 -9.64 6.08
CA ASN A 6 -4.63 -9.45 5.94
C ASN A 6 -4.37 -8.17 5.14
N ILE A 7 -4.03 -7.08 5.85
CA ILE A 7 -3.80 -5.77 5.26
C ILE A 7 -2.30 -5.59 5.04
N GLU A 8 -1.88 -5.40 3.79
CA GLU A 8 -0.50 -5.00 3.50
C GLU A 8 -0.35 -3.48 3.74
N ASP A 9 0.66 -3.09 4.51
CA ASP A 9 1.00 -1.69 4.70
C ASP A 9 2.00 -1.21 3.64
N VAL A 10 1.53 -0.30 2.79
CA VAL A 10 2.41 0.37 1.82
C VAL A 10 2.99 1.62 2.45
N ARG A 11 4.31 1.65 2.53
CA ARG A 11 5.08 2.77 3.08
C ARG A 11 5.83 3.51 1.99
N CYS A 12 6.01 4.81 2.21
CA CYS A 12 6.83 5.63 1.35
C CYS A 12 8.29 5.24 1.46
N PHE A 13 8.93 4.85 0.35
CA PHE A 13 10.36 4.52 0.34
C PHE A 13 11.28 5.68 0.82
N CYS A 14 10.84 6.94 0.70
CA CYS A 14 11.67 8.08 1.07
C CYS A 14 11.53 8.55 2.52
N CYS A 15 10.35 8.50 3.13
CA CYS A 15 10.14 8.97 4.50
C CYS A 15 9.58 7.92 5.45
N ASN A 16 9.40 6.69 4.96
CA ASN A 16 8.81 5.57 5.67
C ASN A 16 7.39 5.84 6.23
N GLN A 17 6.74 6.92 5.79
CA GLN A 17 5.36 7.25 6.14
C GLN A 17 4.45 6.17 5.57
N LEU A 18 3.55 5.65 6.41
CA LEU A 18 2.47 4.78 5.96
C LEU A 18 1.55 5.57 5.02
N LEU A 19 1.41 5.09 3.80
CA LEU A 19 0.63 5.73 2.75
C LEU A 19 -0.77 5.15 2.68
N ILE A 20 -0.87 3.82 2.65
CA ILE A 20 -2.14 3.12 2.61
C ILE A 20 -2.01 1.75 3.27
N LYS A 21 -3.12 1.33 3.85
CA LYS A 21 -3.34 -0.01 4.39
C LYS A 21 -4.49 -0.60 3.59
N ALA A 22 -4.19 -1.54 2.71
CA ALA A 22 -5.18 -2.16 1.84
C ALA A 22 -4.86 -3.64 1.62
N ASP A 23 -5.90 -4.42 1.34
CA ASP A 23 -5.77 -5.83 0.92
C ASP A 23 -5.23 -5.92 -0.53
N TYR A 24 -5.70 -5.03 -1.40
CA TYR A 24 -5.21 -4.87 -2.76
C TYR A 24 -4.96 -3.41 -3.06
N VAL A 25 -3.78 -3.10 -3.60
CA VAL A 25 -3.51 -1.77 -4.14
C VAL A 25 -2.74 -1.85 -5.44
N LYS A 26 -3.32 -1.26 -6.48
CA LYS A 26 -2.73 -1.11 -7.79
C LYS A 26 -2.92 0.33 -8.22
N GLY A 27 -1.81 1.03 -8.48
CA GLY A 27 -1.86 2.42 -8.95
C GLY A 27 -0.71 3.26 -8.44
N GLU A 28 -0.90 4.57 -8.47
CA GLU A 28 0.11 5.53 -8.09
C GLU A 28 -0.36 6.32 -6.87
N ILE A 29 0.49 6.40 -5.84
CA ILE A 29 0.23 7.20 -4.66
C ILE A 29 1.25 8.33 -4.56
N LYS A 30 0.75 9.55 -4.38
CA LYS A 30 1.62 10.68 -4.06
C LYS A 30 1.81 10.74 -2.56
N CYS A 31 3.06 10.66 -2.10
CA CYS A 31 3.37 10.86 -0.69
C CYS A 31 3.14 12.34 -0.30
N PRO A 32 2.27 12.65 0.69
CA PRO A 32 2.00 14.03 1.07
C PRO A 32 3.23 14.72 1.69
N ARG A 33 4.14 13.97 2.32
CA ARG A 33 5.38 14.52 2.89
C ARG A 33 6.46 14.76 1.84
N CYS A 34 6.81 13.72 1.07
CA CYS A 34 7.91 13.78 0.11
C CYS A 34 7.52 14.38 -1.23
N LYS A 35 6.21 14.51 -1.50
CA LYS A 35 5.62 14.89 -2.80
C LYS A 35 6.00 13.98 -3.98
N LYS A 36 6.74 12.89 -3.72
CA LYS A 36 7.10 11.88 -4.71
C LYS A 36 5.90 10.99 -5.01
N ILE A 37 5.79 10.62 -6.28
CA ILE A 37 4.83 9.67 -6.79
C ILE A 37 5.46 8.28 -6.69
N ILE A 38 4.78 7.36 -6.01
CA ILE A 38 5.20 5.98 -5.83
C ILE A 38 4.22 5.11 -6.61
N LYS A 39 4.75 4.33 -7.55
CA LYS A 39 3.99 3.31 -8.25
C LYS A 39 3.93 2.07 -7.37
N ILE A 40 2.72 1.59 -7.12
CA ILE A 40 2.49 0.40 -6.31
C ILE A 40 1.86 -0.65 -7.21
N GLU A 41 2.57 -1.77 -7.33
CA GLU A 41 2.14 -2.97 -8.03
C GLU A 41 2.21 -4.13 -7.04
N VAL A 42 1.33 -4.12 -6.04
CA VAL A 42 1.17 -5.29 -5.17
C VAL A 42 0.31 -6.27 -5.95
N LYS A 43 0.94 -7.37 -6.39
CA LYS A 43 0.23 -8.46 -7.05
C LYS A 43 -0.79 -9.01 -6.06
N GLU A 44 -2.04 -9.12 -6.50
CA GLU A 44 -3.03 -9.97 -5.85
C GLU A 44 -2.34 -11.31 -5.57
N LYS A 45 -2.27 -11.71 -4.30
CA LYS A 45 -1.83 -13.07 -4.00
C LYS A 45 -2.92 -13.98 -4.55
N ASP A 46 -2.69 -14.47 -5.77
CA ASP A 46 -3.44 -15.57 -6.38
C ASP A 46 -3.64 -16.63 -5.30
N ARG A 47 -4.88 -16.73 -4.80
CA ARG A 47 -5.29 -17.86 -3.97
C ARG A 47 -5.45 -19.04 -4.94
N ALA A 48 -4.36 -19.77 -5.17
CA ALA A 48 -4.36 -21.07 -5.86
C ALA A 48 -4.04 -22.18 -4.86
#